data_AF-W5W608-F1
#
_entry.id   AF-W5W608-F1
#
_cell.length_a   1.000
_cell.length_b   1.000
_cell.length_c   1.000
_cell.angle_alpha   90.00
_cell.angle_beta   90.00
_cell.angle_gamma   90.00
#
_symmetry.space_group_name_H-M   'P 1'
#
loop_
_entity.id
_entity.type
_entity.pdbx_description
1 polymer ?
#
loop_
_entity_poly.entity_id
_entity_poly.type
_entity_poly.pdbx_seq_one_letter_code
_entity_poly.pdbx_strand_id
1 'polypeptide(L)'
;MLSFTGLHNGGGHPIANRTDLYYNAEADFALTDGERVLYAESYFTVAELARQLLAWDGKGEFGYLDDSMIEHGAVRIRRSGQGWRLGSVFAPDSWTREVSTPWLRKHIAEFHAAVDAACRAEFGVPLTG
;
A
#
# COMPACT_ATOMS: atom_id res chain seq x y z
N MET A 1 -0.02 5.50 -9.29
CA MET A 1 0.37 4.14 -9.04
C MET A 1 0.90 4.03 -7.63
N LEU A 2 0.74 2.87 -6.99
CA LEU A 2 1.33 2.60 -5.68
C LEU A 2 2.81 2.24 -5.89
N SER A 3 3.71 2.90 -5.16
CA SER A 3 5.15 2.66 -5.20
C SER A 3 5.79 2.96 -3.86
N PHE A 4 6.97 2.41 -3.61
CA PHE A 4 7.74 2.69 -2.41
C PHE A 4 9.25 2.66 -2.68
N THR A 5 10.03 3.29 -1.82
CA THR A 5 11.51 3.27 -1.83
C THR A 5 12.08 3.32 -0.41
N GLY A 6 13.31 2.85 -0.23
CA GLY A 6 14.01 2.98 1.06
C GLY A 6 13.37 2.16 2.19
N LEU A 7 13.05 0.89 1.91
CA LEU A 7 12.53 -0.01 2.94
C LEU A 7 13.52 -0.12 4.10
N HIS A 8 13.05 0.06 5.31
CA HIS A 8 13.86 -0.03 6.52
C HIS A 8 13.00 -0.50 7.70
N ASN A 9 13.67 -0.89 8.78
CA ASN A 9 13.02 -1.23 10.03
C ASN A 9 12.78 0.04 10.84
N GLY A 10 11.53 0.51 10.90
CA GLY A 10 11.11 1.60 11.78
C GLY A 10 11.02 1.18 13.25
N GLY A 11 10.93 -0.14 13.49
CA GLY A 11 10.91 -0.72 14.82
C GLY A 11 12.28 -0.72 15.49
N GLY A 12 12.33 -0.36 16.77
CA GLY A 12 13.55 -0.46 17.59
C GLY A 12 13.99 -1.89 17.94
N HIS A 13 13.42 -2.91 17.29
CA HIS A 13 13.68 -4.33 17.54
C HIS A 13 13.84 -5.09 16.22
N PRO A 14 14.58 -6.21 16.19
CA PRO A 14 14.75 -6.99 14.96
C PRO A 14 13.41 -7.50 14.42
N ILE A 15 13.24 -7.41 13.10
CA ILE A 15 12.16 -8.08 12.38
C ILE A 15 12.52 -9.56 12.29
N ALA A 16 11.82 -10.40 13.05
CA ALA A 16 12.08 -11.85 13.10
C ALA A 16 10.98 -12.66 12.41
N ASN A 17 9.79 -12.10 12.26
CA ASN A 17 8.66 -12.78 11.67
C ASN A 17 7.76 -11.83 10.87
N ARG A 18 6.75 -12.40 10.22
CA ARG A 18 5.86 -11.67 9.32
C ARG A 18 4.95 -10.67 10.03
N THR A 19 4.58 -10.93 11.28
CA THR A 19 3.83 -9.95 12.08
C THR A 19 4.70 -8.72 12.33
N ASP A 20 5.99 -8.90 12.63
CA ASP A 20 6.92 -7.78 12.79
C ASP A 20 7.04 -6.96 11.51
N LEU A 21 7.03 -7.60 10.33
CA LEU A 21 7.04 -6.88 9.04
C LEU A 21 5.86 -5.92 8.92
N TYR A 22 4.65 -6.37 9.25
CA TYR A 22 3.45 -5.55 9.04
C TYR A 22 3.52 -4.24 9.82
N TYR A 23 4.08 -4.25 11.03
CA TYR A 23 4.13 -3.07 11.89
C TYR A 23 5.40 -2.24 11.77
N ASN A 24 6.52 -2.83 11.30
CA ASN A 24 7.82 -2.17 11.39
C ASN A 24 8.53 -2.00 10.03
N ALA A 25 8.03 -2.60 8.95
CA ALA A 25 8.62 -2.45 7.63
C ALA A 25 8.10 -1.16 6.97
N GLU A 26 8.87 -0.09 7.17
CA GLU A 26 8.54 1.27 6.76
C GLU A 26 9.32 1.69 5.51
N ALA A 27 8.72 2.55 4.69
CA ALA A 27 9.35 3.07 3.48
C ALA A 27 8.78 4.44 3.12
N ASP A 28 9.46 5.15 2.22
CA ASP A 28 8.84 6.27 1.52
C ASP A 28 7.81 5.71 0.55
N PHE A 29 6.54 6.04 0.75
CA PHE A 29 5.42 5.60 -0.06
C PHE A 29 4.88 6.73 -0.94
N ALA A 30 4.41 6.37 -2.14
CA ALA A 30 3.71 7.29 -3.01
C ALA A 30 2.52 6.63 -3.73
N LEU A 31 1.44 7.40 -3.84
CA LEU A 31 0.32 7.18 -4.75
C LEU A 31 0.35 8.25 -5.84
N THR A 32 0.58 7.83 -7.08
CA THR A 32 0.68 8.72 -8.25
C THR A 32 -0.44 8.55 -9.27
N ASP A 33 -0.46 9.34 -10.34
CA ASP A 33 -1.20 9.08 -11.57
C ASP A 33 -0.41 9.68 -12.74
N GLY A 34 0.31 8.81 -13.47
CA GLY A 34 1.41 9.27 -14.31
C GLY A 34 2.47 9.97 -13.45
N GLU A 35 2.82 11.20 -13.83
CA GLU A 35 3.80 12.03 -13.12
C GLU A 35 3.20 12.80 -11.92
N ARG A 36 1.87 12.83 -11.79
CA ARG A 36 1.21 13.55 -10.70
C ARG A 36 1.27 12.74 -9.42
N VAL A 37 1.82 13.30 -8.35
CA VAL A 37 1.73 12.75 -6.99
C VAL A 37 0.40 13.16 -6.38
N LEU A 38 -0.40 12.20 -5.92
CA LEU A 38 -1.67 12.45 -5.21
C LEU A 38 -1.48 12.38 -3.70
N TYR A 39 -0.57 11.51 -3.26
CA TYR A 39 -0.23 11.32 -1.87
C TYR A 39 1.19 10.76 -1.77
N ALA A 40 1.94 11.22 -0.77
CA ALA A 40 3.23 10.66 -0.41
C ALA A 40 3.41 10.77 1.10
N GLU A 41 4.04 9.77 1.68
CA GLU A 41 4.30 9.69 3.11
C GLU A 41 5.61 8.95 3.35
N SER A 42 6.48 9.55 4.15
CA SER A 42 7.68 8.89 4.67
C SER A 42 7.31 8.01 5.85
N TYR A 43 8.10 6.97 6.10
CA TYR A 43 7.88 6.04 7.22
C TYR A 43 6.55 5.28 7.14
N PHE A 44 6.07 5.00 5.92
CA PHE A 44 4.79 4.32 5.69
C PHE A 44 4.91 2.81 5.83
N THR A 45 3.95 2.17 6.51
CA THR A 45 3.86 0.71 6.74
C THR A 45 3.45 -0.06 5.47
N VAL A 46 4.36 -0.12 4.49
CA VAL A 46 4.10 -0.70 3.15
C VAL A 46 3.79 -2.20 3.17
N ALA A 47 4.36 -2.93 4.14
CA ALA A 47 4.09 -4.36 4.34
C ALA A 47 2.63 -4.62 4.76
N GLU A 48 2.09 -3.79 5.65
CA GLU A 48 0.71 -3.88 6.06
C GLU A 48 -0.25 -3.46 4.94
N LEU A 49 0.05 -2.37 4.22
CA LEU A 49 -0.73 -1.97 3.05
C LEU A 49 -0.80 -3.09 1.99
N ALA A 50 0.34 -3.72 1.67
CA ALA A 50 0.38 -4.83 0.71
C ALA A 50 -0.50 -6.00 1.17
N ARG A 51 -0.45 -6.36 2.46
CA ARG A 51 -1.30 -7.41 3.05
C ARG A 51 -2.79 -7.08 2.93
N GLN A 52 -3.19 -5.86 3.30
CA GLN A 52 -4.60 -5.45 3.26
C GLN A 52 -5.14 -5.35 1.83
N LEU A 53 -4.34 -4.84 0.90
CA LEU A 53 -4.71 -4.79 -0.52
C LEU A 53 -4.86 -6.19 -1.13
N LEU A 54 -3.99 -7.14 -0.77
CA LEU A 54 -4.10 -8.51 -1.25
C LEU A 54 -5.33 -9.23 -0.67
N ALA A 55 -5.70 -8.90 0.58
CA ALA A 55 -6.90 -9.43 1.22
C ALA A 55 -8.20 -8.81 0.68
N TRP A 56 -8.14 -7.67 0.00
CA TRP A 56 -9.30 -6.99 -0.56
C TRP A 56 -9.89 -7.77 -1.75
N ASP A 57 -11.16 -8.17 -1.63
CA ASP A 57 -11.84 -9.02 -2.60
C ASP A 57 -12.27 -8.31 -3.89
N GLY A 58 -12.14 -6.98 -3.94
CA GLY A 58 -12.53 -6.15 -5.08
C GLY A 58 -14.04 -6.01 -5.28
N LYS A 59 -14.87 -6.37 -4.29
CA LYS A 59 -16.34 -6.21 -4.37
C LYS A 59 -16.79 -4.88 -3.77
N GLY A 60 -16.24 -4.52 -2.61
CA GLY A 60 -16.50 -3.27 -1.90
C GLY A 60 -15.42 -2.21 -2.15
N GLU A 61 -15.59 -1.06 -1.50
CA GLU A 61 -14.58 -0.02 -1.45
C GLU A 61 -13.46 -0.42 -0.50
N PHE A 62 -12.26 0.12 -0.73
CA PHE A 62 -11.10 -0.11 0.13
C PHE A 62 -10.74 1.18 0.85
N GLY A 63 -10.37 1.06 2.12
CA GLY A 63 -9.66 2.09 2.87
C GLY A 63 -8.58 1.40 3.66
N TYR A 64 -7.35 1.91 3.55
CA TYR A 64 -6.24 1.46 4.37
C TYR A 64 -6.52 1.74 5.83
N LEU A 65 -6.44 0.71 6.66
CA LEU A 65 -6.66 0.79 8.09
C LEU A 65 -5.30 0.66 8.76
N ASP A 66 -4.87 1.67 9.47
CA ASP A 66 -3.68 1.59 10.30
C ASP A 66 -4.08 2.05 11.68
N ASP A 67 -4.02 1.15 12.66
CA ASP A 67 -4.42 1.44 14.03
C ASP A 67 -3.51 2.52 14.67
N SER A 68 -2.34 2.80 14.07
CA SER A 68 -1.45 3.89 14.47
C SER A 68 -1.83 5.25 13.88
N MET A 69 -2.69 5.29 12.85
CA MET A 69 -3.12 6.52 12.19
C MET A 69 -4.45 7.03 12.73
N ILE A 70 -4.57 8.37 12.87
CA ILE A 70 -5.81 9.02 13.29
C ILE A 70 -6.89 8.94 12.20
N GLU A 71 -6.50 8.99 10.93
CA GLU A 71 -7.41 8.94 9.78
C GLU A 71 -7.22 7.65 8.97
N HIS A 72 -8.28 6.85 8.89
CA HIS A 72 -8.32 5.69 8.02
C HIS A 72 -8.49 6.12 6.55
N GLY A 73 -7.74 5.49 5.65
CA GLY A 73 -7.83 5.74 4.21
C GLY A 73 -6.71 6.59 3.62
N ALA A 74 -5.52 6.57 4.23
CA ALA A 74 -4.29 7.11 3.60
C ALA A 74 -4.10 6.57 2.16
N VAL A 75 -4.53 5.32 1.93
CA VAL A 75 -4.86 4.79 0.61
C VAL A 75 -6.33 4.38 0.60
N ARG A 76 -7.09 4.83 -0.40
CA ARG A 76 -8.50 4.46 -0.59
C ARG A 76 -8.77 4.10 -2.04
N ILE A 77 -9.66 3.13 -2.25
CA ILE A 77 -10.13 2.70 -3.57
C ILE A 77 -11.66 2.80 -3.58
N ARG A 78 -12.20 3.58 -4.51
CA ARG A 78 -13.66 3.77 -4.66
C ARG A 78 -14.10 3.34 -6.06
N ARG A 79 -15.35 2.90 -6.18
CA ARG A 79 -15.95 2.62 -7.50
C ARG A 79 -16.13 3.93 -8.25
N SER A 80 -15.84 3.93 -9.55
CA SER A 80 -16.10 5.03 -10.48
C SER A 80 -16.59 4.41 -11.77
N GLY A 81 -17.84 4.69 -12.16
CA GLY A 81 -18.42 4.12 -13.38
C GLY A 81 -18.32 2.59 -13.40
N GLN A 82 -17.59 2.05 -14.39
CA GLN A 82 -17.34 0.60 -14.54
C GLN A 82 -15.98 0.16 -13.98
N GLY A 83 -15.20 1.09 -13.44
CA GLY A 83 -13.86 0.87 -12.91
C GLY A 83 -13.68 1.39 -11.49
N TRP A 84 -12.45 1.75 -11.20
CA TRP A 84 -11.98 2.14 -9.87
C TRP A 84 -11.14 3.40 -9.95
N ARG A 85 -11.12 4.16 -8.86
CA ARG A 85 -10.15 5.24 -8.65
C ARG A 85 -9.47 5.06 -7.31
N LEU A 86 -8.21 5.46 -7.25
CA LEU A 86 -7.41 5.47 -6.05
C LEU A 86 -7.22 6.90 -5.58
N GLY A 87 -7.12 7.10 -4.27
CA GLY A 87 -6.87 8.39 -3.66
C GLY A 87 -6.37 8.24 -2.25
N SER A 88 -6.30 9.37 -1.54
CA SER A 88 -5.99 9.44 -0.12
C SER A 88 -7.04 10.30 0.59
N VAL A 89 -7.36 9.99 1.84
CA VAL A 89 -8.24 10.82 2.68
C VAL A 89 -7.64 12.21 2.91
N PHE A 90 -6.31 12.31 2.96
CA PHE A 90 -5.57 13.57 3.11
C PHE A 90 -5.63 14.49 1.88
N ALA A 91 -6.14 13.98 0.74
CA ALA A 91 -6.44 14.74 -0.45
C ALA A 91 -7.82 14.33 -1.00
N PRO A 92 -8.92 14.74 -0.33
CA PRO A 92 -10.26 14.16 -0.52
C PRO A 92 -10.82 14.34 -1.94
N ASP A 93 -10.41 15.40 -2.64
CA ASP A 93 -10.85 15.70 -4.01
C ASP A 93 -9.88 15.18 -5.08
N SER A 94 -8.72 14.65 -4.67
CA SER A 94 -7.71 14.13 -5.59
C SER A 94 -7.89 12.63 -5.82
N TRP A 95 -8.08 12.28 -7.09
CA TRP A 95 -8.28 10.92 -7.55
C TRP A 95 -7.42 10.61 -8.76
N THR A 96 -6.95 9.38 -8.87
CA THR A 96 -6.40 8.87 -10.12
C THR A 96 -7.47 8.89 -11.20
N ARG A 97 -7.04 8.84 -12.46
CA ARG A 97 -7.92 8.41 -13.55
C ARG A 97 -8.57 7.07 -13.23
N GLU A 98 -9.72 6.84 -13.86
CA GLU A 98 -10.43 5.57 -13.74
C GLU A 98 -9.60 4.43 -14.35
N VAL A 99 -9.53 3.32 -13.63
CA VAL A 99 -8.81 2.11 -14.04
C VAL A 99 -9.73 0.90 -14.02
N SER A 100 -9.47 -0.04 -14.93
CA SER A 100 -10.26 -1.26 -15.02
C SER A 100 -9.93 -2.22 -13.87
N THR A 101 -10.88 -3.08 -13.50
CA THR A 101 -10.65 -4.13 -12.48
C THR A 101 -9.44 -5.02 -12.80
N PRO A 102 -9.24 -5.53 -14.04
CA PRO A 102 -8.07 -6.34 -14.35
C PRO A 102 -6.76 -5.58 -14.16
N TRP A 103 -6.72 -4.31 -14.56
CA TRP A 103 -5.55 -3.46 -14.38
C TRP A 103 -5.25 -3.24 -12.89
N LEU A 104 -6.27 -2.94 -12.09
CA LEU A 104 -6.10 -2.70 -10.66
C LEU A 104 -5.60 -3.95 -9.93
N ARG A 105 -6.17 -5.12 -10.24
CA ARG A 105 -5.74 -6.40 -9.65
C ARG A 105 -4.29 -6.72 -10.02
N LYS A 106 -3.91 -6.52 -11.27
CA LYS A 106 -2.52 -6.69 -11.72
C LYS A 106 -1.59 -5.76 -10.94
N HIS A 107 -1.96 -4.49 -10.82
CA HIS A 107 -1.14 -3.52 -10.10
C HIS A 107 -0.98 -3.84 -8.61
N ILE A 108 -2.06 -4.26 -7.94
CA ILE A 108 -2.00 -4.70 -6.54
C ILE A 108 -1.05 -5.90 -6.38
N ALA A 109 -1.12 -6.87 -7.29
CA ALA A 109 -0.24 -8.04 -7.27
C ALA A 109 1.23 -7.65 -7.49
N GLU A 110 1.51 -6.73 -8.42
CA GLU A 110 2.85 -6.21 -8.69
C GLU A 110 3.42 -5.44 -7.50
N PHE A 111 2.61 -4.57 -6.89
CA PHE A 111 3.00 -3.85 -5.66
C PHE A 111 3.32 -4.83 -4.52
N HIS A 112 2.44 -5.81 -4.29
CA HIS A 112 2.67 -6.84 -3.28
C HIS A 112 3.95 -7.63 -3.55
N ALA A 113 4.19 -8.07 -4.79
CA ALA A 113 5.39 -8.81 -5.16
C ALA A 113 6.68 -7.99 -4.94
N ALA A 114 6.64 -6.68 -5.23
CA ALA A 114 7.76 -5.79 -4.97
C ALA A 114 8.04 -5.65 -3.47
N VAL A 115 7.00 -5.51 -2.65
CA VAL A 115 7.13 -5.44 -1.18
C VAL A 115 7.68 -6.76 -0.63
N ASP A 116 7.14 -7.92 -1.04
CA ASP A 116 7.64 -9.24 -0.61
C ASP A 116 9.11 -9.44 -0.95
N ALA A 117 9.52 -9.10 -2.18
CA ALA A 117 10.91 -9.20 -2.60
C ALA A 117 11.83 -8.30 -1.76
N ALA A 118 11.40 -7.07 -1.46
CA ALA A 118 12.17 -6.15 -0.63
C ALA A 118 12.28 -6.62 0.82
N CYS A 119 11.20 -7.13 1.42
CA CYS A 119 11.23 -7.70 2.77
C CYS A 119 12.16 -8.90 2.88
N ARG A 120 12.18 -9.79 1.88
CA ARG A 120 13.12 -10.92 1.81
C ARG A 120 14.57 -10.45 1.72
N ALA A 121 14.83 -9.43 0.90
CA ALA A 121 16.18 -8.92 0.70
C ALA A 121 16.72 -8.21 1.95
N GLU A 122 15.90 -7.37 2.59
CA GLU A 122 16.32 -6.52 3.71
C GLU A 122 16.30 -7.27 5.04
N PHE A 123 15.27 -8.08 5.28
CA PHE A 123 15.03 -8.69 6.60
C PHE A 123 15.19 -10.21 6.61
N GLY A 124 15.29 -10.86 5.44
CA GLY A 124 15.28 -12.32 5.35
C GLY A 124 13.93 -12.95 5.68
N VAL A 125 12.88 -12.14 5.84
CA VAL A 125 11.52 -12.58 6.20
C VAL A 125 10.58 -12.30 5.03
N PRO A 126 9.77 -13.28 4.59
CA PRO A 126 8.82 -13.06 3.52
C PRO A 126 7.47 -12.54 4.00
N LEU A 127 6.78 -11.81 3.12
CA LEU A 127 5.39 -11.40 3.29
C LEU A 127 4.42 -12.57 3.04
N THR A 128 4.79 -13.53 2.17
CA THR A 128 4.01 -14.76 1.93
C THR A 128 4.72 -16.00 2.47
N GLY A 129 3.91 -16.95 2.95
CA GLY A 129 4.37 -18.28 3.38
C GLY A 129 4.70 -19.18 2.20
#